data_AF-A0A858WXH2-F1
#
_entry.id   AF-A0A858WXH2-F1
#
_cell.length_a   1.000
_cell.length_b   1.000
_cell.length_c   1.000
_cell.angle_alpha   90.00
_cell.angle_beta   90.00
_cell.angle_gamma   90.00
#
_symmetry.space_group_name_H-M   'P 1'
#
loop_
_entity.id
_entity.type
_entity.pdbx_description
1 polymer ?
#
loop_
_entity_poly.entity_id
_entity_poly.type
_entity_poly.pdbx_seq_one_letter_code
_entity_poly.pdbx_strand_id
1 'polypeptide(L)' 'MSRGPCTFRQRDLTAAVKAVEAAGIGVARVEVDKDGKIIIIPGKPPVVPFDLPTHGLPEPDLGM' A
#
# COMPACT_ATOMS: atom_id res chain seq x y z
N MET A 1 -13.11 -20.90 18.20
CA MET A 1 -12.61 -19.86 17.27
C MET A 1 -12.84 -20.33 15.84
N SER A 2 -14.08 -20.28 15.38
CA SER A 2 -14.42 -20.65 14.01
C SER A 2 -14.43 -19.37 13.19
N ARG A 3 -13.33 -19.09 12.48
CA ARG A 3 -13.37 -18.05 11.46
C ARG A 3 -14.32 -18.56 10.37
N GLY A 4 -15.35 -17.76 10.04
CA GLY A 4 -16.23 -18.07 8.91
C GLY A 4 -15.41 -18.29 7.63
N PRO A 5 -15.99 -18.89 6.58
CA PRO A 5 -15.28 -19.14 5.34
C PRO A 5 -14.66 -17.84 4.81
N CYS A 6 -13.32 -17.76 4.80
CA CYS A 6 -12.61 -16.66 4.16
C CYS A 6 -12.73 -16.85 2.65
N THR A 7 -13.36 -15.90 1.97
CA THR A 7 -13.56 -15.95 0.51
C THR A 7 -12.32 -15.56 -0.29
N PHE A 8 -11.24 -15.17 0.38
CA PHE A 8 -9.94 -14.92 -0.21
C PHE A 8 -8.81 -15.57 0.61
N ARG A 9 -7.70 -15.88 -0.06
CA ARG A 9 -6.48 -16.33 0.62
C ARG A 9 -5.52 -15.16 0.75
N GLN A 10 -4.77 -15.13 1.86
CA GLN A 10 -3.75 -14.12 2.09
C GLN A 10 -2.73 -14.05 0.93
N ARG A 11 -2.36 -15.20 0.35
CA ARG A 11 -1.44 -15.25 -0.80
C ARG A 11 -1.95 -14.44 -2.00
N ASP A 12 -3.26 -14.47 -2.24
CA ASP A 12 -3.87 -13.84 -3.41
C ASP A 12 -3.88 -12.32 -3.20
N LEU A 13 -4.15 -11.88 -1.96
CA LEU A 13 -4.02 -10.48 -1.55
C LEU A 13 -2.59 -9.96 -1.73
N THR A 14 -1.60 -10.72 -1.26
CA THR A 14 -0.18 -10.36 -1.39
C THR A 14 0.25 -10.27 -2.85
N ALA A 15 -0.19 -11.21 -3.70
CA ALA A 15 0.12 -11.20 -5.12
C ALA A 15 -0.46 -9.97 -5.82
N ALA A 16 -1.72 -9.62 -5.52
CA ALA A 16 -2.38 -8.46 -6.12
C ALA A 16 -1.70 -7.15 -5.74
N VAL A 17 -1.38 -6.95 -4.46
CA VAL A 17 -0.67 -5.73 -3.99
C VAL A 17 0.69 -5.59 -4.67
N LYS A 18 1.49 -6.66 -4.68
CA LYS A 18 2.82 -6.64 -5.31
C LYS A 18 2.76 -6.35 -6.81
N ALA A 19 1.75 -6.87 -7.51
CA ALA A 19 1.57 -6.59 -8.94
C ALA A 19 1.28 -5.11 -9.21
N VAL A 20 0.46 -4.47 -8.37
CA VAL A 20 0.14 -3.04 -8.48
C VAL A 20 1.37 -2.18 -8.16
N GLU A 21 2.13 -2.52 -7.12
CA GLU A 21 3.38 -1.84 -6.79
C GLU A 21 4.42 -1.98 -7.90
N ALA A 22 4.56 -3.18 -8.49
CA ALA A 22 5.46 -3.42 -9.62
C ALA A 22 5.07 -2.63 -10.88
N ALA A 23 3.79 -2.29 -11.03
CA ALA A 23 3.30 -1.38 -12.07
C ALA A 23 3.58 0.10 -11.77
N GLY A 24 4.25 0.42 -10.66
CA GLY A 24 4.56 1.79 -10.23
C GLY A 24 3.37 2.53 -9.61
N ILE A 25 2.31 1.80 -9.25
CA ILE A 25 1.11 2.38 -8.66
C ILE A 25 1.17 2.20 -7.15
N GLY A 26 1.16 3.30 -6.41
CA GLY A 26 1.06 3.26 -4.95
C GLY A 26 -0.32 2.78 -4.50
N VAL A 27 -0.39 1.88 -3.54
CA VAL A 27 -1.65 1.40 -2.96
C VAL A 27 -2.02 2.23 -1.74
N ALA A 28 -3.20 2.84 -1.73
CA ALA A 28 -3.71 3.58 -0.56
C ALA A 28 -4.63 2.73 0.31
N ARG A 29 -5.45 1.89 -0.30
CA ARG A 29 -6.41 1.03 0.41
C ARG A 29 -6.67 -0.26 -0.37
N VAL A 30 -6.88 -1.34 0.36
CA VAL A 30 -7.36 -2.60 -0.18
C VAL A 30 -8.67 -2.95 0.50
N GLU A 31 -9.68 -3.24 -0.31
CA GLU A 31 -10.99 -3.72 0.14
C GLU A 31 -11.19 -5.13 -0.40
N VAL A 32 -11.82 -6.00 0.39
CA VAL A 32 -12.20 -7.34 -0.05
C VAL A 32 -13.71 -7.47 0.11
N ASP A 33 -14.40 -7.71 -1.00
CA ASP A 33 -15.83 -7.94 -0.99
C ASP A 33 -16.16 -9.31 -0.39
N LYS A 34 -17.42 -9.51 -0.02
CA LYS A 34 -17.93 -10.77 0.54
C LYS A 34 -17.67 -11.95 -0.39
N ASP A 35 -17.73 -11.76 -1.70
CA ASP A 35 -17.45 -12.79 -2.71
C ASP A 35 -15.95 -13.08 -2.92
N GLY A 36 -15.05 -12.41 -2.19
CA GLY A 36 -13.61 -12.59 -2.30
C GLY A 36 -12.96 -11.73 -3.39
N LYS A 37 -13.72 -10.82 -4.00
CA LYS A 37 -13.20 -9.84 -4.95
C LYS A 37 -12.26 -8.87 -4.24
N ILE A 38 -11.01 -8.81 -4.68
CA ILE A 38 -10.00 -7.87 -4.17
C ILE A 38 -10.08 -6.58 -4.99
N ILE A 39 -10.32 -5.47 -4.31
CA ILE A 39 -10.41 -4.13 -4.91
C ILE A 39 -9.24 -3.32 -4.35
N ILE A 40 -8.34 -2.87 -5.23
CA ILE A 40 -7.20 -2.05 -4.87
C ILE A 40 -7.50 -0.61 -5.28
N ILE A 41 -7.45 0.29 -4.30
CA ILE A 41 -7.67 1.72 -4.50
C ILE A 41 -6.29 2.37 -4.59
N PRO A 42 -5.88 2.85 -5.77
CA PRO A 42 -4.59 3.50 -5.94
C PRO A 42 -4.55 4.79 -5.13
N GLY A 43 -3.41 5.05 -4.50
CA GLY A 43 -3.13 6.35 -3.91
C GLY A 43 -2.94 7.38 -5.00
N LYS A 44 -3.34 8.63 -4.71
CA LYS A 44 -2.82 9.77 -5.46
C LYS A 44 -1.30 9.77 -5.23
N PRO A 45 -0.45 9.83 -6.27
CA PRO A 45 0.97 10.04 -6.05
C PRO A 45 1.14 11.30 -5.18
N PRO A 46 2.04 11.29 -4.19
CA PRO A 46 2.30 12.48 -3.42
C PRO A 46 2.64 13.60 -4.41
N VAL A 47 1.83 14.66 -4.41
CA VAL A 47 2.20 15.88 -5.12
C VAL A 47 3.35 16.43 -4.32
N VAL A 48 4.58 16.10 -4.71
CA VAL A 48 5.76 16.80 -4.23
C VAL A 48 5.75 18.16 -4.92
N PRO A 49 5.55 19.28 -4.19
CA PRO A 49 5.86 20.59 -4.75
C PRO A 49 7.30 20.53 -5.26
N PHE A 50 7.52 20.96 -6.50
CA PHE A 50 8.84 21.00 -7.12
C PHE A 50 9.86 21.81 -6.29
N ASP A 51 9.37 22.69 -5.41
CA ASP A 51 10.16 23.59 -4.56
C ASP A 51 10.44 23.03 -3.15
N LEU A 52 10.17 21.74 -2.90
CA LEU A 52 10.69 21.11 -1.67
C LEU A 52 12.18 20.81 -1.85
N PRO A 53 13.07 21.33 -0.99
CA PRO A 53 14.47 20.94 -1.03
C PRO A 53 14.58 19.46 -0.68
N THR A 54 15.05 18.64 -1.62
CA THR A 54 15.32 17.20 -1.42
C THR A 54 16.33 16.95 -0.29
N HIS A 55 17.09 17.96 0.14
CA HIS A 55 17.97 17.93 1.30
C HIS A 55 17.30 18.56 2.52
N GLY A 56 16.68 17.74 3.38
CA GLY A 56 16.12 18.27 4.62
C GLY A 56 15.30 17.33 5.50
N LEU A 57 15.45 16.00 5.40
CA LEU A 57 15.08 15.18 6.55
C LEU A 57 16.10 15.47 7.65
N PRO A 58 15.70 15.90 8.86
CA PRO A 58 16.64 15.97 9.96
C PRO A 58 17.19 14.56 10.15
N GLU A 59 18.51 14.41 10.01
CA GLU A 59 19.18 13.19 10.42
C GLU A 59 18.69 12.87 11.85
N PRO A 60 18.23 11.64 12.14
CA PRO A 60 17.85 11.29 13.49
C PRO A 60 19.08 11.60 14.36
N ASP A 61 18.90 12.54 15.29
CA ASP A 61 19.91 13.05 16.20
C ASP A 61 20.64 11.86 16.85
N LEU A 62 21.76 11.46 16.24
CA LEU A 62 22.68 10.51 16.82
C LEU A 62 23.60 11.34 17.70
N GLY A 63 23.07 11.69 18.88
CA GLY A 63 23.86 12.23 19.96
C GLY A 63 25.06 11.33 20.22
N MET A 64 26.24 11.95 20.13
CA MET A 64 27.57 11.60 20.68
C MET A 64 27.78 10.15 21.15
#